data_AF-C6CE39-F1
#
_entry.id   AF-C6CE39-F1
#
_cell.length_a   1.000
_cell.length_b   1.000
_cell.length_c   1.000
_cell.angle_alpha   90.00
_cell.angle_beta   90.00
_cell.angle_gamma   90.00
#
_symmetry.space_group_name_H-M   'P 1'
#
loop_
_entity.id
_entity.type
_entity.pdbx_description
1 polymer ?
#
loop_
_entity_poly.entity_id
_entity_poly.type
_entity_poly.pdbx_seq_one_letter_code
_entity_poly.pdbx_strand_id
1 'polypeptide(L)'
;MAFPAFKCMIFFGALGLLTACNGSDGGDKPSVNTRKLTTLEGKTMGTFYSVKISGELPEGQPQLQQEIDALLEQANNEISTYRKDSTLSRFNRYQGSDPQPISGGMADIILTAQRIGRATGDAMNITVGPLVNLWGFGPQKQPATIPSQQQIDAARQKVGLNHLTLISNEKGEWIQKDLPDLYVDLSTLGEGYGADLLAQLMTQKGITNYLVSVGGAISSRGVNAQGLPWRVAIQKPTDKENAIQASVNLQGYSISTAGSYRNYFEQNGKRYSHVIDPATGRPITHQLVSATVIAKTALEADGWDTGLMVLGTEKALKLAEQQSMAVYLITKTDKGYEAVMTPQFKAFLLPEQ
;
A
#
# COMPACT_ATOMS: atom_id res chain seq x y z
N MET A 1 23.96 11.87 -28.79
CA MET A 1 24.82 11.46 -27.66
C MET A 1 24.00 10.56 -26.76
N ALA A 2 24.62 9.49 -26.26
CA ALA A 2 23.99 8.25 -25.81
C ALA A 2 22.91 8.40 -24.72
N PHE A 3 21.82 7.66 -24.90
CA PHE A 3 20.79 7.42 -23.90
C PHE A 3 21.34 6.53 -22.77
N PRO A 4 21.10 6.82 -21.48
CA PRO A 4 21.32 5.83 -20.45
C PRO A 4 20.16 4.82 -20.49
N ALA A 5 20.50 3.54 -20.65
CA ALA A 5 19.58 2.43 -20.61
C ALA A 5 18.99 2.28 -19.20
N PHE A 6 17.66 2.27 -19.11
CA PHE A 6 16.96 1.87 -17.89
C PHE A 6 17.06 0.35 -17.73
N LYS A 7 17.54 -0.13 -16.59
CA LYS A 7 17.30 -1.52 -16.17
C LYS A 7 15.88 -1.60 -15.63
N CYS A 8 14.92 -1.83 -16.51
CA CYS A 8 13.61 -2.33 -16.12
C CYS A 8 13.72 -3.86 -16.03
N MET A 9 14.10 -4.39 -14.87
CA MET A 9 14.03 -5.83 -14.63
C MET A 9 12.56 -6.19 -14.37
N ILE A 10 11.82 -6.46 -15.44
CA ILE A 10 10.59 -7.26 -15.38
C ILE A 10 11.06 -8.70 -15.57
N PHE A 11 11.22 -9.45 -14.48
CA PHE A 11 11.54 -10.88 -14.55
C PHE A 11 10.31 -11.73 -14.21
N PHE A 12 9.90 -12.51 -15.21
CA PHE A 12 8.97 -13.62 -15.08
C PHE A 12 9.68 -14.78 -14.36
N GLY A 13 9.18 -15.16 -13.18
CA GLY A 13 9.58 -16.37 -12.48
C GLY A 13 8.47 -17.42 -12.54
N ALA A 14 8.58 -18.36 -13.48
CA ALA A 14 7.71 -19.53 -13.56
C ALA A 14 7.90 -20.43 -12.32
N LEU A 15 6.80 -20.79 -11.67
CA LEU A 15 6.78 -21.68 -10.51
C LEU A 15 7.01 -23.12 -10.98
N GLY A 16 8.26 -23.59 -10.92
CA GLY A 16 8.61 -25.00 -11.15
C GLY A 16 8.38 -25.83 -9.88
N LEU A 17 7.33 -26.65 -9.88
CA LEU A 17 7.14 -27.73 -8.91
C LEU A 17 8.06 -28.91 -9.27
N LEU A 18 9.05 -29.20 -8.43
CA LEU A 18 9.76 -30.46 -8.44
C LEU A 18 9.24 -31.32 -7.28
N THR A 19 8.43 -32.32 -7.61
CA THR A 19 8.08 -33.43 -6.73
C THR A 19 9.21 -34.46 -6.77
N ALA A 20 9.90 -34.66 -5.65
CA ALA A 20 10.76 -35.82 -5.45
C ALA A 20 10.12 -36.73 -4.38
N CYS A 21 9.66 -37.90 -4.82
CA CYS A 21 9.25 -39.01 -3.98
C CYS A 21 10.48 -39.84 -3.59
N ASN A 22 10.74 -40.03 -2.29
CA ASN A 22 10.90 -41.37 -1.68
C ASN A 22 11.21 -41.24 -0.18
N GLY A 23 10.63 -42.15 0.60
CA GLY A 23 10.94 -42.30 2.03
C GLY A 23 9.78 -42.88 2.81
N SER A 24 9.58 -44.19 2.68
CA SER A 24 8.74 -45.00 3.56
C SER A 24 9.30 -44.97 4.98
N ASP A 25 8.51 -44.51 5.94
CA ASP A 25 8.56 -45.03 7.31
C ASP A 25 7.22 -44.83 8.01
N GLY A 26 6.70 -45.95 8.50
CA GLY A 26 5.43 -46.06 9.20
C GLY A 26 5.53 -45.48 10.61
N GLY A 27 4.76 -44.42 10.83
CA GLY A 27 4.35 -43.95 12.15
C GLY A 27 3.08 -43.16 11.92
N ASP A 28 2.02 -43.48 12.66
CA ASP A 28 0.76 -42.73 12.68
C ASP A 28 1.05 -41.25 13.01
N LYS A 29 1.31 -40.45 11.97
CA LYS A 29 1.24 -39.01 12.05
C LYS A 29 -0.24 -38.69 12.22
N PRO A 30 -0.64 -37.89 13.23
CA PRO A 30 -2.03 -37.43 13.30
C PRO A 30 -2.37 -36.85 11.93
N SER A 31 -3.41 -37.40 11.30
CA SER A 31 -3.85 -36.96 9.98
C SER A 31 -4.15 -35.47 10.10
N VAL A 32 -3.21 -34.63 9.67
CA VAL A 32 -3.43 -33.18 9.62
C VAL A 32 -4.61 -33.05 8.68
N ASN A 33 -5.74 -32.61 9.23
CA ASN A 33 -6.96 -32.44 8.48
C ASN A 33 -6.73 -31.24 7.55
N THR A 34 -6.10 -31.50 6.40
CA THR A 34 -5.69 -30.47 5.45
C THR A 34 -6.95 -29.96 4.78
N ARG A 35 -7.31 -28.73 5.14
CA ARG A 35 -8.41 -28.01 4.50
C ARG A 35 -8.01 -27.73 3.06
N LYS A 36 -9.00 -27.73 2.15
CA LYS A 36 -8.80 -27.28 0.77
C LYS A 36 -8.25 -25.86 0.76
N LEU A 37 -7.25 -25.60 -0.07
CA LEU A 37 -6.73 -24.25 -0.33
C LEU A 37 -7.17 -23.83 -1.72
N THR A 38 -7.85 -22.69 -1.82
CA THR A 38 -8.10 -22.05 -3.11
C THR A 38 -7.38 -20.72 -3.17
N THR A 39 -6.76 -20.45 -4.31
CA THR A 39 -6.04 -19.21 -4.60
C THR A 39 -6.62 -18.59 -5.85
N LEU A 40 -6.96 -17.31 -5.76
CA LEU A 40 -7.44 -16.44 -6.84
C LEU A 40 -6.44 -15.31 -7.01
N GLU A 41 -6.04 -15.00 -8.23
CA GLU A 41 -5.00 -14.02 -8.52
C GLU A 41 -5.34 -13.25 -9.80
N GLY A 42 -4.95 -11.99 -9.83
CA GLY A 42 -5.18 -11.12 -10.98
C GLY A 42 -4.40 -9.82 -10.87
N LYS A 43 -4.66 -8.92 -11.82
CA LYS A 43 -4.02 -7.61 -11.91
C LYS A 43 -5.00 -6.51 -11.55
N THR A 44 -4.54 -5.50 -10.82
CA THR A 44 -5.32 -4.30 -10.50
C THR A 44 -4.39 -3.16 -10.11
N MET A 45 -4.79 -1.89 -10.28
CA MET A 45 -4.05 -0.72 -9.75
C MET A 45 -2.57 -0.64 -10.16
N GLY A 46 -2.19 -1.24 -11.31
CA GLY A 46 -0.79 -1.31 -11.75
C GLY A 46 0.07 -2.37 -11.03
N THR A 47 -0.56 -3.19 -10.17
CA THR A 47 0.04 -4.27 -9.39
C THR A 47 -0.81 -5.55 -9.52
N PHE A 48 -0.65 -6.48 -8.59
CA PHE A 48 -1.39 -7.74 -8.50
C PHE A 48 -2.20 -7.81 -7.21
N TYR A 49 -3.24 -8.63 -7.23
CA TYR A 49 -3.92 -9.08 -6.02
C TYR A 49 -3.83 -10.60 -5.88
N SER A 50 -3.98 -11.09 -4.65
CA SER A 50 -4.08 -12.52 -4.32
C SER A 50 -5.12 -12.72 -3.23
N VAL A 51 -6.01 -13.69 -3.39
CA VAL A 51 -7.01 -14.10 -2.40
C VAL A 51 -6.84 -15.59 -2.16
N LYS A 52 -6.40 -15.93 -0.95
CA LYS A 52 -6.20 -17.31 -0.48
C LYS A 52 -7.29 -17.66 0.50
N ILE A 53 -7.99 -18.77 0.28
CA ILE A 53 -9.14 -19.21 1.07
C ILE A 53 -8.88 -20.63 1.55
N SER A 54 -9.08 -20.85 2.84
CA SER A 54 -8.95 -22.16 3.47
C SER A 54 -10.31 -22.75 3.83
N GLY A 55 -10.65 -23.86 3.22
CA GLY A 55 -11.92 -24.57 3.40
C GLY A 55 -12.75 -24.59 2.13
N GLU A 56 -14.03 -24.94 2.29
CA GLU A 56 -14.96 -24.97 1.17
C GLU A 56 -15.36 -23.56 0.74
N LEU A 57 -15.51 -23.40 -0.57
CA LEU A 57 -16.02 -22.19 -1.17
C LEU A 57 -17.55 -22.29 -1.27
N PRO A 58 -18.30 -21.31 -0.74
CA PRO A 58 -19.76 -21.29 -0.83
C PRO A 58 -20.29 -21.29 -2.27
N GLU A 59 -19.54 -20.66 -3.17
CA GLU A 59 -19.83 -20.56 -4.61
C GLU A 59 -18.65 -21.09 -5.45
N GLY A 60 -18.85 -21.24 -6.76
CA GLY A 60 -17.79 -21.71 -7.65
C GLY A 60 -16.63 -20.70 -7.74
N GLN A 61 -15.39 -21.20 -7.78
CA GLN A 61 -14.18 -20.38 -7.95
C GLN A 61 -14.28 -19.34 -9.09
N PRO A 62 -14.83 -19.66 -10.29
CA PRO A 62 -14.96 -18.67 -11.37
C PRO A 62 -15.92 -17.51 -11.07
N GLN A 63 -16.97 -17.75 -10.29
CA GLN A 63 -17.92 -16.70 -9.94
C GLN A 63 -17.29 -15.71 -8.96
N LEU A 64 -16.63 -16.22 -7.91
CA LEU A 64 -15.93 -15.36 -6.95
C LEU A 64 -14.81 -14.55 -7.62
N GLN A 65 -14.08 -15.15 -8.57
CA GLN A 65 -13.08 -14.48 -9.39
C GLN A 65 -13.67 -13.27 -10.14
N GLN A 66 -14.81 -13.44 -10.81
CA GLN A 66 -15.49 -12.35 -11.53
C GLN A 66 -15.95 -11.23 -10.60
N GLU A 67 -16.46 -11.55 -9.41
CA GLU A 67 -16.89 -10.55 -8.43
C GLU A 67 -15.70 -9.76 -7.86
N ILE A 68 -14.59 -10.43 -7.57
CA ILE A 68 -13.33 -9.80 -7.15
C ILE A 68 -12.84 -8.83 -8.23
N ASP A 69 -12.77 -9.28 -9.49
CA ASP A 69 -12.30 -8.46 -10.59
C ASP A 69 -13.22 -7.24 -10.82
N ALA A 70 -14.54 -7.43 -10.78
CA ALA A 70 -15.50 -6.35 -10.93
C ALA A 70 -15.39 -5.30 -9.81
N LEU A 71 -15.23 -5.74 -8.57
CA LEU A 71 -15.09 -4.88 -7.40
C LEU A 71 -13.82 -4.01 -7.48
N LEU A 72 -12.69 -4.62 -7.85
CA LEU A 72 -11.42 -3.92 -8.02
C LEU A 72 -11.42 -3.00 -9.24
N GLU A 73 -12.12 -3.37 -10.31
CA GLU A 73 -12.30 -2.52 -11.49
C GLU A 73 -13.18 -1.30 -11.19
N GLN A 74 -14.23 -1.45 -10.38
CA GLN A 74 -15.01 -0.33 -9.87
C GLN A 74 -14.11 0.63 -9.07
N ALA A 75 -13.30 0.10 -8.15
CA ALA A 75 -12.36 0.93 -7.40
C ALA A 75 -11.41 1.69 -8.35
N ASN A 76 -10.84 1.04 -9.38
CA ASN A 76 -10.01 1.71 -10.38
C ASN A 76 -10.75 2.84 -11.12
N ASN A 77 -12.03 2.66 -11.45
CA ASN A 77 -12.85 3.70 -12.08
C ASN A 77 -13.14 4.88 -11.14
N GLU A 78 -13.05 4.69 -9.83
CA GLU A 78 -13.25 5.75 -8.85
C GLU A 78 -11.94 6.50 -8.56
N ILE A 79 -10.87 5.78 -8.20
CA ILE A 79 -9.69 6.38 -7.54
C ILE A 79 -8.42 6.47 -8.40
N SER A 80 -8.40 5.92 -9.63
CA SER A 80 -7.17 5.88 -10.43
C SER A 80 -6.78 7.26 -10.98
N THR A 81 -5.54 7.69 -10.78
CA THR A 81 -4.94 8.88 -11.43
C THR A 81 -4.47 8.63 -12.86
N TYR A 82 -4.37 7.35 -13.28
CA TYR A 82 -3.92 6.95 -14.62
C TYR A 82 -5.07 6.87 -15.62
N ARG A 83 -6.30 6.61 -15.14
CA ARG A 83 -7.50 6.59 -15.99
C ARG A 83 -8.05 7.99 -16.13
N LYS A 84 -8.04 8.52 -17.36
CA LYS A 84 -8.54 9.87 -17.66
C LYS A 84 -9.99 10.05 -17.19
N ASP A 85 -10.82 9.04 -17.33
CA ASP A 85 -12.24 9.14 -17.03
C ASP A 85 -12.61 8.62 -15.64
N SER A 86 -11.65 8.38 -14.73
CA SER A 86 -12.00 8.07 -13.34
C SER A 86 -12.66 9.25 -12.64
N THR A 87 -13.43 8.99 -11.59
CA THR A 87 -14.03 10.03 -10.76
C THR A 87 -12.98 11.00 -10.21
N LEU A 88 -11.89 10.48 -9.65
CA LEU A 88 -10.77 11.29 -9.17
C LEU A 88 -10.12 12.14 -10.28
N SER A 89 -9.87 11.57 -11.45
CA SER A 89 -9.25 12.30 -12.56
C SER A 89 -10.16 13.39 -13.12
N ARG A 90 -11.48 13.19 -13.14
CA ARG A 90 -12.45 14.23 -13.50
C ARG A 90 -12.43 15.37 -12.46
N PHE A 91 -12.40 15.05 -11.16
CA PHE A 91 -12.24 16.05 -10.10
C PHE A 91 -10.95 16.86 -10.23
N ASN A 92 -9.82 16.20 -10.52
CA ASN A 92 -8.53 16.87 -10.71
C ASN A 92 -8.53 17.85 -11.89
N ARG A 93 -9.31 17.57 -12.95
CA ARG A 93 -9.45 18.49 -14.10
C ARG A 93 -10.47 19.60 -13.89
N TYR A 94 -11.44 19.40 -13.01
CA TYR A 94 -12.47 20.39 -12.72
C TYR A 94 -11.83 21.69 -12.20
N GLN A 95 -12.19 22.82 -12.79
CA GLN A 95 -11.59 24.14 -12.49
C GLN A 95 -12.48 25.01 -11.60
N GLY A 96 -13.72 24.60 -11.36
CA GLY A 96 -14.64 25.33 -10.49
C GLY A 96 -14.44 24.99 -9.02
N SER A 97 -15.27 25.59 -8.18
CA SER A 97 -15.28 25.41 -6.73
C SER A 97 -16.55 24.73 -6.22
N ASP A 98 -17.44 24.24 -7.08
CA ASP A 98 -18.68 23.59 -6.62
C ASP A 98 -18.38 22.18 -6.11
N PRO A 99 -19.08 21.69 -5.07
CA PRO A 99 -18.96 20.31 -4.59
C PRO A 99 -19.21 19.29 -5.71
N GLN A 100 -18.29 18.34 -5.85
CA GLN A 100 -18.36 17.26 -6.84
C GLN A 100 -18.71 15.93 -6.14
N PRO A 101 -19.69 15.17 -6.65
CA PRO A 101 -20.14 13.94 -6.00
C PRO A 101 -19.10 12.83 -6.10
N ILE A 102 -18.98 12.05 -5.03
CA ILE A 102 -18.08 10.88 -4.94
C ILE A 102 -18.80 9.69 -4.28
N SER A 103 -18.18 8.51 -4.36
CA SER A 103 -18.66 7.32 -3.65
C SER A 103 -18.33 7.39 -2.15
N GLY A 104 -19.05 6.61 -1.34
CA GLY A 104 -18.73 6.44 0.08
C GLY A 104 -17.32 5.89 0.31
N GLY A 105 -16.91 4.90 -0.48
CA GLY A 105 -15.55 4.36 -0.39
C GLY A 105 -14.46 5.38 -0.70
N MET A 106 -14.67 6.24 -1.70
CA MET A 106 -13.73 7.34 -1.98
C MET A 106 -13.72 8.38 -0.84
N ALA A 107 -14.87 8.64 -0.20
CA ALA A 107 -14.96 9.50 0.98
C ALA A 107 -14.20 8.92 2.17
N ASP A 108 -14.29 7.61 2.43
CA ASP A 108 -13.55 6.92 3.49
C ASP A 108 -12.03 7.04 3.31
N ILE A 109 -11.54 6.91 2.07
CA ILE A 109 -10.13 7.09 1.74
C ILE A 109 -9.68 8.53 2.06
N ILE A 110 -10.44 9.54 1.59
CA ILE A 110 -10.11 10.95 1.79
C ILE A 110 -10.15 11.32 3.27
N LEU A 111 -11.17 10.87 4.00
CA LEU A 111 -11.30 11.08 5.43
C LEU A 111 -10.11 10.48 6.19
N THR A 112 -9.75 9.25 5.85
CA THR A 112 -8.59 8.55 6.45
C THR A 112 -7.30 9.29 6.15
N ALA A 113 -7.08 9.66 4.89
CA ALA A 113 -5.91 10.42 4.45
C ALA A 113 -5.78 11.76 5.16
N GLN A 114 -6.87 12.53 5.30
CA GLN A 114 -6.86 13.81 5.99
C GLN A 114 -6.61 13.65 7.50
N ARG A 115 -7.16 12.61 8.13
CA ARG A 115 -6.90 12.31 9.55
C ARG A 115 -5.43 11.97 9.78
N ILE A 116 -4.86 11.12 8.94
CA ILE A 116 -3.44 10.73 9.02
C ILE A 116 -2.54 11.92 8.68
N GLY A 117 -2.89 12.71 7.67
CA GLY A 117 -2.18 13.94 7.31
C GLY A 117 -2.07 14.90 8.49
N ARG A 118 -3.19 15.23 9.15
CA ARG A 118 -3.17 16.06 10.37
C ARG A 118 -2.29 15.47 11.48
N ALA A 119 -2.37 14.17 11.70
CA ALA A 119 -1.59 13.50 12.75
C ALA A 119 -0.08 13.43 12.44
N THR A 120 0.29 13.48 11.17
CA THR A 120 1.69 13.45 10.70
C THR A 120 2.25 14.84 10.39
N GLY A 121 1.50 15.92 10.63
CA GLY A 121 1.91 17.27 10.26
C GLY A 121 2.04 17.44 8.74
N ASP A 122 1.09 16.88 8.00
CA ASP A 122 0.99 16.85 6.54
C ASP A 122 2.12 16.09 5.83
N ALA A 123 2.85 15.21 6.54
CA ALA A 123 3.82 14.31 5.92
C ALA A 123 3.09 13.30 5.00
N MET A 124 1.97 12.75 5.45
CA MET A 124 1.01 12.07 4.58
C MET A 124 0.09 13.11 3.93
N ASN A 125 0.19 13.29 2.61
CA ASN A 125 -0.55 14.33 1.91
C ASN A 125 -1.01 13.89 0.52
N ILE A 126 -2.31 13.63 0.39
CA ILE A 126 -2.95 13.24 -0.87
C ILE A 126 -3.02 14.36 -1.91
N THR A 127 -2.54 15.57 -1.63
CA THR A 127 -2.49 16.67 -2.61
C THR A 127 -1.09 16.87 -3.20
N VAL A 128 -0.14 15.99 -2.89
CA VAL A 128 1.27 16.06 -3.33
C VAL A 128 1.46 15.77 -4.82
N GLY A 129 0.40 15.43 -5.55
CA GLY A 129 0.43 15.05 -6.97
C GLY A 129 1.18 16.02 -7.90
N PRO A 130 1.10 17.36 -7.76
CA PRO A 130 1.90 18.29 -8.58
C PRO A 130 3.41 18.08 -8.42
N LEU A 131 3.87 17.76 -7.20
CA LEU A 131 5.27 17.46 -6.93
C LEU A 131 5.66 16.07 -7.43
N VAL A 132 4.82 15.06 -7.21
CA VAL A 132 5.04 13.69 -7.72
C VAL A 132 5.19 13.69 -9.24
N ASN A 133 4.34 14.44 -9.94
CA ASN A 133 4.43 14.65 -11.38
C ASN A 133 5.70 15.41 -11.78
N LEU A 134 6.04 16.49 -11.07
CA LEU A 134 7.25 17.28 -11.32
C LEU A 134 8.54 16.44 -11.19
N TRP A 135 8.55 15.42 -10.34
CA TRP A 135 9.68 14.50 -10.17
C TRP A 135 9.61 13.26 -11.06
N GLY A 136 8.58 13.12 -11.91
CA GLY A 136 8.47 12.04 -12.89
C GLY A 136 8.01 10.70 -12.33
N PHE A 137 7.39 10.70 -11.14
CA PHE A 137 6.82 9.50 -10.51
C PHE A 137 5.32 9.33 -10.76
N GLY A 138 4.66 10.37 -11.28
CA GLY A 138 3.25 10.33 -11.66
C GLY A 138 3.03 9.97 -13.14
N PRO A 139 1.78 10.07 -13.64
CA PRO A 139 1.43 9.74 -15.03
C PRO A 139 2.03 10.67 -16.09
N GLN A 140 2.59 11.82 -15.69
CA GLN A 140 3.27 12.74 -16.60
C GLN A 140 4.65 12.20 -17.04
N LYS A 141 5.13 12.61 -18.22
CA LYS A 141 6.44 12.17 -18.74
C LYS A 141 7.56 12.54 -17.77
N GLN A 142 8.50 11.62 -17.57
CA GLN A 142 9.68 11.86 -16.75
C GLN A 142 10.46 13.09 -17.24
N PRO A 143 10.85 14.00 -16.33
CA PRO A 143 11.66 15.14 -16.69
C PRO A 143 13.08 14.68 -17.06
N ALA A 144 13.66 15.29 -18.11
CA ALA A 144 15.03 15.02 -18.52
C ALA A 144 16.09 15.52 -17.53
N THR A 145 15.70 16.42 -16.62
CA THR A 145 16.59 17.13 -15.70
C THR A 145 15.95 17.28 -14.33
N ILE A 146 16.77 17.35 -13.29
CA ILE A 146 16.33 17.68 -11.94
C ILE A 146 15.57 19.02 -11.95
N PRO A 147 14.37 19.10 -11.33
CA PRO A 147 13.63 20.35 -11.22
C PRO A 147 14.43 21.45 -10.52
N SER A 148 14.35 22.67 -11.05
CA SER A 148 14.88 23.87 -10.39
C SER A 148 14.09 24.20 -9.11
N GLN A 149 14.71 24.95 -8.19
CA GLN A 149 14.02 25.37 -6.96
C GLN A 149 12.76 26.20 -7.26
N GLN A 150 12.80 27.05 -8.30
CA GLN A 150 11.63 27.82 -8.74
C GLN A 150 10.47 26.92 -9.18
N GLN A 151 10.75 25.83 -9.92
CA GLN A 151 9.72 24.86 -10.31
C GLN A 151 9.15 24.12 -9.11
N ILE A 152 10.00 23.75 -8.15
CA ILE A 152 9.57 23.10 -6.89
C ILE A 152 8.65 24.03 -6.11
N ASP A 153 9.02 25.30 -5.92
CA ASP A 153 8.21 26.26 -5.15
C ASP A 153 6.87 26.56 -5.85
N ALA A 154 6.86 26.67 -7.18
CA ALA A 154 5.63 26.82 -7.94
C ALA A 154 4.70 25.60 -7.82
N ALA A 155 5.25 24.38 -7.76
CA ALA A 155 4.46 23.17 -7.54
C ALA A 155 3.96 23.08 -6.09
N ARG A 156 4.76 23.49 -5.09
CA ARG A 156 4.37 23.51 -3.67
C ARG A 156 3.20 24.43 -3.39
N GLN A 157 3.05 25.54 -4.13
CA GLN A 157 1.88 26.42 -4.04
C GLN A 157 0.57 25.74 -4.44
N LYS A 158 0.62 24.56 -5.07
CA LYS A 158 -0.53 23.76 -5.49
C LYS A 158 -0.86 22.60 -4.56
N VAL A 159 -0.18 22.53 -3.40
CA VAL A 159 -0.26 21.42 -2.44
C VAL A 159 -0.75 21.94 -1.10
N GLY A 160 -1.72 21.27 -0.50
CA GLY A 160 -2.23 21.56 0.84
C GLY A 160 -3.54 20.83 1.12
N LEU A 161 -3.59 20.05 2.22
CA LEU A 161 -4.81 19.32 2.60
C LEU A 161 -5.95 20.26 2.98
N ASN A 162 -5.64 21.47 3.44
CA ASN A 162 -6.58 22.54 3.75
C ASN A 162 -7.39 23.01 2.53
N HIS A 163 -6.90 22.75 1.31
CA HIS A 163 -7.58 23.10 0.07
C HIS A 163 -8.61 22.06 -0.39
N LEU A 164 -8.74 20.92 0.31
CA LEU A 164 -9.69 19.86 0.01
C LEU A 164 -10.70 19.73 1.17
N THR A 165 -11.98 19.90 0.87
CA THR A 165 -13.07 19.70 1.84
C THR A 165 -13.88 18.48 1.47
N LEU A 166 -14.07 17.57 2.44
CA LEU A 166 -15.04 16.47 2.35
C LEU A 166 -16.37 16.94 2.95
N ILE A 167 -17.48 16.73 2.23
CA ILE A 167 -18.82 17.12 2.63
C ILE A 167 -19.69 15.86 2.63
N SER A 168 -20.23 15.52 3.79
CA SER A 168 -21.08 14.35 4.01
C SER A 168 -22.45 14.77 4.52
N ASN A 169 -23.53 14.27 3.91
CA ASN A 169 -24.89 14.47 4.42
C ASN A 169 -25.80 13.32 3.99
N GLU A 170 -27.09 13.37 4.37
CA GLU A 170 -28.07 12.32 4.08
C GLU A 170 -28.25 11.99 2.59
N LYS A 171 -27.85 12.91 1.69
CA LYS A 171 -27.97 12.72 0.24
C LYS A 171 -26.72 12.09 -0.40
N GLY A 172 -25.63 11.91 0.35
CA GLY A 172 -24.39 11.31 -0.15
C GLY A 172 -23.11 12.01 0.29
N GLU A 173 -22.08 11.87 -0.55
CA GLU A 173 -20.72 12.33 -0.30
C GLU A 173 -20.21 13.22 -1.44
N TRP A 174 -19.51 14.30 -1.10
CA TRP A 174 -18.91 15.23 -2.05
C TRP A 174 -17.52 15.67 -1.62
N ILE A 175 -16.70 16.05 -2.60
CA ILE A 175 -15.47 16.81 -2.39
C ILE A 175 -15.52 18.16 -3.05
N GLN A 176 -14.91 19.14 -2.40
CA GLN A 176 -14.80 20.50 -2.87
C GLN A 176 -13.35 20.96 -2.75
N LYS A 177 -12.89 21.77 -3.70
CA LYS A 177 -11.60 22.44 -3.64
C LYS A 177 -11.75 23.95 -3.81
N ASP A 178 -10.95 24.71 -3.08
CA ASP A 178 -10.86 26.18 -3.19
C ASP A 178 -9.68 26.63 -4.06
N LEU A 179 -8.81 25.69 -4.45
CA LEU A 179 -7.67 25.90 -5.33
C LEU A 179 -7.90 25.13 -6.66
N PRO A 180 -8.19 25.81 -7.79
CA PRO A 180 -8.51 25.15 -9.06
C PRO A 180 -7.46 24.14 -9.54
N ASP A 181 -6.19 24.47 -9.31
CA ASP A 181 -5.03 23.67 -9.69
C ASP A 181 -4.68 22.55 -8.68
N LEU A 182 -5.48 22.37 -7.61
CA LEU A 182 -5.29 21.27 -6.67
C LEU A 182 -5.43 19.93 -7.39
N TYR A 183 -4.47 19.05 -7.16
CA TYR A 183 -4.43 17.71 -7.71
C TYR A 183 -4.39 16.70 -6.58
N VAL A 184 -5.42 15.87 -6.48
CA VAL A 184 -5.53 14.80 -5.49
C VAL A 184 -5.01 13.49 -6.07
N ASP A 185 -4.16 12.81 -5.31
CA ASP A 185 -3.57 11.51 -5.61
C ASP A 185 -3.81 10.58 -4.44
N LEU A 186 -4.54 9.49 -4.69
CA LEU A 186 -4.90 8.48 -3.69
C LEU A 186 -4.05 7.21 -3.81
N SER A 187 -2.98 7.23 -4.61
CA SER A 187 -2.17 6.05 -4.92
C SER A 187 -1.56 5.38 -3.67
N THR A 188 -1.29 6.15 -2.61
CA THR A 188 -0.71 5.65 -1.35
C THR A 188 -1.73 5.07 -0.36
N LEU A 189 -3.01 5.01 -0.75
CA LEU A 189 -4.09 4.40 0.04
C LEU A 189 -4.93 3.40 -0.78
N GLY A 190 -4.74 3.37 -2.10
CA GLY A 190 -5.58 2.60 -3.01
C GLY A 190 -5.43 1.10 -2.83
N GLU A 191 -4.21 0.63 -2.57
CA GLU A 191 -3.93 -0.78 -2.30
C GLU A 191 -4.58 -1.23 -0.99
N GLY A 192 -4.44 -0.42 0.07
CA GLY A 192 -5.12 -0.62 1.35
C GLY A 192 -6.64 -0.71 1.20
N TYR A 193 -7.25 0.25 0.51
CA TYR A 193 -8.69 0.23 0.22
C TYR A 193 -9.11 -1.02 -0.57
N GLY A 194 -8.34 -1.39 -1.60
CA GLY A 194 -8.59 -2.61 -2.37
C GLY A 194 -8.56 -3.87 -1.51
N ALA A 195 -7.58 -4.01 -0.62
CA ALA A 195 -7.48 -5.14 0.29
C ALA A 195 -8.67 -5.19 1.28
N ASP A 196 -9.12 -4.04 1.78
CA ASP A 196 -10.32 -3.97 2.64
C ASP A 196 -11.60 -4.36 1.90
N LEU A 197 -11.78 -3.91 0.65
CA LEU A 197 -12.89 -4.33 -0.21
C LEU A 197 -12.93 -5.86 -0.38
N LEU A 198 -11.78 -6.48 -0.63
CA LEU A 198 -11.70 -7.94 -0.74
C LEU A 198 -12.03 -8.63 0.59
N ALA A 199 -11.52 -8.13 1.72
CA ALA A 199 -11.82 -8.70 3.04
C ALA A 199 -13.31 -8.59 3.40
N GLN A 200 -13.95 -7.47 3.03
CA GLN A 200 -15.39 -7.28 3.19
C GLN A 200 -16.19 -8.23 2.31
N LEU A 201 -15.81 -8.40 1.04
CA LEU A 201 -16.42 -9.37 0.13
C LEU A 201 -16.33 -10.80 0.69
N MET A 202 -15.16 -11.22 1.19
CA MET A 202 -15.02 -12.54 1.84
C MET A 202 -15.99 -12.70 3.00
N THR A 203 -16.09 -11.69 3.87
CA THR A 203 -17.00 -11.71 5.02
C THR A 203 -18.46 -11.77 4.59
N GLN A 204 -18.87 -11.01 3.57
CA GLN A 204 -20.23 -11.02 3.01
C GLN A 204 -20.61 -12.38 2.42
N LYS A 205 -19.64 -13.08 1.83
CA LYS A 205 -19.80 -14.45 1.31
C LYS A 205 -19.76 -15.52 2.41
N GLY A 206 -19.58 -15.15 3.68
CA GLY A 206 -19.46 -16.10 4.79
C GLY A 206 -18.12 -16.84 4.86
N ILE A 207 -17.10 -16.36 4.11
CA ILE A 207 -15.75 -16.93 4.12
C ILE A 207 -14.99 -16.35 5.30
N THR A 208 -14.61 -17.21 6.26
CA THR A 208 -14.01 -16.78 7.54
C THR A 208 -12.53 -17.09 7.68
N ASN A 209 -11.97 -17.85 6.74
CA ASN A 209 -10.56 -18.28 6.72
C ASN A 209 -9.91 -17.84 5.41
N TYR A 210 -9.36 -16.63 5.41
CA TYR A 210 -8.78 -16.03 4.21
C TYR A 210 -7.53 -15.20 4.49
N LEU A 211 -6.73 -15.01 3.45
CA LEU A 211 -5.71 -13.97 3.33
C LEU A 211 -5.93 -13.28 1.98
N VAL A 212 -6.18 -11.97 2.02
CA VAL A 212 -6.31 -11.13 0.83
C VAL A 212 -5.14 -10.16 0.77
N SER A 213 -4.66 -9.87 -0.42
CA SER A 213 -3.62 -8.87 -0.66
C SER A 213 -3.86 -8.11 -1.94
N VAL A 214 -3.61 -6.81 -1.94
CA VAL A 214 -3.47 -5.97 -3.13
C VAL A 214 -2.14 -5.25 -2.98
N GLY A 215 -1.19 -5.50 -3.89
CA GLY A 215 0.17 -4.97 -3.77
C GLY A 215 0.82 -5.30 -2.42
N GLY A 216 1.22 -4.26 -1.68
CA GLY A 216 1.84 -4.37 -0.35
C GLY A 216 0.84 -4.52 0.81
N ALA A 217 -0.43 -4.22 0.59
CA ALA A 217 -1.46 -4.23 1.61
C ALA A 217 -2.12 -5.62 1.74
N ILE A 218 -2.21 -6.12 2.97
CA ILE A 218 -2.66 -7.48 3.28
C ILE A 218 -3.65 -7.45 4.44
N SER A 219 -4.73 -8.23 4.33
CA SER A 219 -5.67 -8.50 5.43
C SER A 219 -5.90 -10.01 5.56
N SER A 220 -6.02 -10.52 6.78
CA SER A 220 -6.26 -11.96 6.98
C SER A 220 -7.11 -12.25 8.19
N ARG A 221 -7.87 -13.35 8.09
CA ARG A 221 -8.76 -13.85 9.15
C ARG A 221 -8.74 -15.37 9.19
N GLY A 222 -8.90 -15.92 10.40
CA GLY A 222 -8.98 -17.36 10.61
C GLY A 222 -7.63 -18.06 10.42
N VAL A 223 -7.65 -19.24 9.82
CA VAL A 223 -6.48 -20.12 9.69
C VAL A 223 -6.24 -20.55 8.24
N ASN A 224 -5.03 -20.99 7.95
CA ASN A 224 -4.62 -21.52 6.67
C ASN A 224 -5.07 -22.98 6.46
N ALA A 225 -4.68 -23.58 5.33
CA ALA A 225 -5.01 -24.95 4.94
C ALA A 225 -4.58 -26.02 5.97
N GLN A 226 -3.54 -25.74 6.75
CA GLN A 226 -3.04 -26.62 7.81
C GLN A 226 -3.73 -26.39 9.16
N GLY A 227 -4.72 -25.48 9.23
CA GLY A 227 -5.38 -25.11 10.48
C GLY A 227 -4.55 -24.20 11.39
N LEU A 228 -3.43 -23.65 10.88
CA LEU A 228 -2.55 -22.73 11.61
C LEU A 228 -2.86 -21.27 11.26
N PRO A 229 -2.51 -20.29 12.11
CA PRO A 229 -2.67 -18.89 11.76
C PRO A 229 -1.98 -18.54 10.43
N TRP A 230 -2.58 -17.63 9.66
CA TRP A 230 -1.94 -17.09 8.47
C TRP A 230 -0.62 -16.41 8.85
N ARG A 231 0.45 -16.76 8.14
CA ARG A 231 1.78 -16.18 8.32
C ARG A 231 2.04 -15.15 7.24
N VAL A 232 2.31 -13.93 7.64
CA VAL A 232 2.72 -12.84 6.75
C VAL A 232 4.18 -12.50 7.03
N ALA A 233 5.02 -12.56 6.00
CA ALA A 233 6.44 -12.31 6.12
C ALA A 233 6.77 -10.84 5.84
N ILE A 234 7.57 -10.23 6.71
CA ILE A 234 8.19 -8.93 6.49
C ILE A 234 9.55 -9.17 5.84
N GLN A 235 9.81 -8.54 4.70
CA GLN A 235 11.04 -8.78 3.94
C GLN A 235 12.22 -7.96 4.46
N LYS A 236 13.44 -8.49 4.33
CA LYS A 236 14.66 -7.71 4.49
C LYS A 236 14.79 -6.75 3.29
N PRO A 237 15.17 -5.48 3.49
CA PRO A 237 15.40 -4.54 2.41
C PRO A 237 16.77 -4.79 1.78
N THR A 238 16.91 -5.93 1.10
CA THR A 238 18.13 -6.30 0.36
C THR A 238 17.78 -6.54 -1.10
N ASP A 239 18.77 -6.42 -1.98
CA ASP A 239 18.59 -6.68 -3.42
C ASP A 239 18.42 -8.19 -3.74
N LYS A 240 18.55 -9.06 -2.73
CA LYS A 240 18.32 -10.50 -2.85
C LYS A 240 16.86 -10.80 -2.49
N GLU A 241 16.13 -11.37 -3.45
CA GLU A 241 14.77 -11.86 -3.21
C GLU A 241 14.75 -12.94 -2.11
N ASN A 242 13.67 -12.96 -1.32
CA ASN A 242 13.31 -14.02 -0.34
C ASN A 242 13.98 -14.01 1.03
N ALA A 243 14.73 -12.97 1.42
CA ALA A 243 15.22 -12.88 2.80
C ALA A 243 14.10 -12.38 3.75
N ILE A 244 13.60 -13.27 4.63
CA ILE A 244 12.60 -12.93 5.65
C ILE A 244 13.27 -12.21 6.82
N GLN A 245 12.75 -11.04 7.19
CA GLN A 245 13.16 -10.28 8.36
C GLN A 245 12.41 -10.72 9.61
N ALA A 246 11.09 -10.90 9.50
CA ALA A 246 10.21 -11.33 10.57
C ALA A 246 8.93 -11.95 9.99
N SER A 247 8.16 -12.64 10.82
CA SER A 247 6.85 -13.17 10.45
C SER A 247 5.80 -12.76 11.48
N VAL A 248 4.60 -12.42 11.01
CA VAL A 248 3.48 -12.01 11.87
C VAL A 248 2.23 -12.82 11.60
N ASN A 249 1.38 -12.92 12.62
CA ASN A 249 -0.02 -13.34 12.52
C ASN A 249 -0.89 -12.11 12.73
N LEU A 250 -1.70 -11.73 11.74
CA LEU A 250 -2.48 -10.49 11.80
C LEU A 250 -3.71 -10.57 12.70
N GLN A 251 -4.18 -11.76 13.09
CA GLN A 251 -5.29 -11.90 14.06
C GLN A 251 -6.57 -11.09 13.70
N GLY A 252 -6.90 -10.96 12.41
CA GLY A 252 -8.04 -10.16 11.95
C GLY A 252 -7.74 -8.68 11.71
N TYR A 253 -6.50 -8.24 11.91
CA TYR A 253 -5.99 -6.94 11.49
C TYR A 253 -5.44 -7.00 10.07
N SER A 254 -4.97 -5.86 9.59
CA SER A 254 -4.34 -5.68 8.29
C SER A 254 -2.96 -5.06 8.44
N ILE A 255 -2.12 -5.24 7.43
CA ILE A 255 -0.74 -4.77 7.37
C ILE A 255 -0.48 -4.14 6.02
N SER A 256 0.27 -3.04 5.99
CA SER A 256 0.86 -2.50 4.75
C SER A 256 2.32 -2.15 4.99
N THR A 257 3.09 -2.01 3.90
CA THR A 257 4.50 -1.66 3.96
C THR A 257 4.88 -0.70 2.84
N ALA A 258 5.26 0.52 3.21
CA ALA A 258 5.93 1.47 2.35
C ALA A 258 7.44 1.19 2.34
N GLY A 259 8.05 1.26 1.16
CA GLY A 259 9.49 1.06 0.99
C GLY A 259 10.12 2.04 0.01
N SER A 260 11.25 2.63 0.38
CA SER A 260 12.03 3.51 -0.53
C SER A 260 13.06 2.73 -1.37
N TYR A 261 13.19 1.43 -1.12
CA TYR A 261 14.26 0.59 -1.66
C TYR A 261 14.02 0.08 -3.09
N ARG A 262 12.76 0.02 -3.58
CA ARG A 262 12.43 -0.52 -4.91
C ARG A 262 12.27 0.52 -6.01
N ASN A 263 11.56 1.61 -5.71
CA ASN A 263 11.20 2.62 -6.70
C ASN A 263 12.04 3.88 -6.51
N TYR A 264 13.05 4.04 -7.37
CA TYR A 264 13.98 5.17 -7.39
C TYR A 264 14.52 5.41 -8.80
N PHE A 265 15.07 6.60 -9.04
CA PHE A 265 15.98 6.82 -10.16
C PHE A 265 17.31 7.37 -9.65
N GLU A 266 18.36 7.19 -10.45
CA GLU A 266 19.68 7.75 -10.20
C GLU A 266 20.01 8.84 -11.22
N GLN A 267 20.48 9.98 -10.73
CA GLN A 267 20.97 11.07 -11.57
C GLN A 267 22.19 11.69 -10.93
N ASN A 268 23.29 11.77 -11.69
CA ASN A 268 24.60 12.27 -11.23
C ASN A 268 25.11 11.53 -9.96
N GLY A 269 24.93 10.21 -9.90
CA GLY A 269 25.37 9.39 -8.76
C GLY A 269 24.53 9.55 -7.48
N LYS A 270 23.43 10.32 -7.54
CA LYS A 270 22.49 10.47 -6.42
C LYS A 270 21.19 9.74 -6.72
N ARG A 271 20.75 8.95 -5.75
CA ARG A 271 19.48 8.22 -5.75
C ARG A 271 18.33 9.11 -5.26
N TYR A 272 17.22 9.09 -5.98
CA TYR A 272 15.99 9.82 -5.67
C TYR A 272 14.84 8.84 -5.47
N SER A 273 14.26 8.81 -4.27
CA SER A 273 13.07 8.02 -3.96
C SER A 273 11.83 8.61 -4.63
N HIS A 274 10.84 7.77 -4.91
CA HIS A 274 9.51 8.20 -5.33
C HIS A 274 8.69 8.87 -4.22
N VAL A 275 9.08 8.68 -2.95
CA VAL A 275 8.43 9.31 -1.81
C VAL A 275 8.88 10.76 -1.70
N ILE A 276 7.95 11.69 -1.88
CA ILE A 276 8.18 13.14 -1.82
C ILE A 276 7.79 13.65 -0.44
N ASP A 277 8.68 14.45 0.17
CA ASP A 277 8.36 15.24 1.36
C ASP A 277 7.60 16.51 0.92
N PRO A 278 6.31 16.67 1.30
CA PRO A 278 5.51 17.84 0.92
C PRO A 278 6.09 19.16 1.45
N ALA A 279 6.79 19.14 2.60
CA ALA A 279 7.34 20.33 3.21
C ALA A 279 8.50 20.89 2.38
N THR A 280 9.36 20.03 1.84
CA THR A 280 10.51 20.44 1.02
C THR A 280 10.22 20.45 -0.48
N GLY A 281 9.19 19.72 -0.92
CA GLY A 281 8.88 19.49 -2.33
C GLY A 281 9.89 18.59 -3.04
N ARG A 282 10.68 17.81 -2.30
CA ARG A 282 11.78 16.97 -2.80
C ARG A 282 11.62 15.52 -2.35
N PRO A 283 12.22 14.55 -3.05
CA PRO A 283 12.38 13.20 -2.54
C PRO A 283 13.01 13.16 -1.14
N ILE A 284 12.52 12.26 -0.29
CA ILE A 284 13.09 12.02 1.04
C ILE A 284 14.58 11.66 0.96
N THR A 285 15.35 12.09 1.96
CA THR A 285 16.82 11.88 2.00
C THR A 285 17.32 11.19 3.27
N HIS A 286 16.43 10.83 4.19
CA HIS A 286 16.81 10.08 5.39
C HIS A 286 17.02 8.59 5.11
N GLN A 287 17.53 7.86 6.10
CA GLN A 287 17.96 6.47 5.94
C GLN A 287 16.86 5.42 6.17
N LEU A 288 15.63 5.82 6.50
CA LEU A 288 14.51 4.88 6.60
C LEU A 288 14.24 4.24 5.22
N VAL A 289 14.28 2.91 5.16
CA VAL A 289 14.10 2.15 3.92
C VAL A 289 12.80 1.37 3.86
N SER A 290 12.22 1.03 5.01
CA SER A 290 10.93 0.32 5.12
C SER A 290 10.16 0.80 6.34
N ALA A 291 8.87 1.04 6.16
CA ALA A 291 7.92 1.28 7.24
C ALA A 291 6.76 0.30 7.08
N THR A 292 6.57 -0.59 8.06
CA THR A 292 5.51 -1.59 8.07
C THR A 292 4.56 -1.26 9.22
N VAL A 293 3.26 -1.19 8.93
CA VAL A 293 2.23 -0.81 9.91
C VAL A 293 1.16 -1.89 9.96
N ILE A 294 0.79 -2.31 11.16
CA ILE A 294 -0.40 -3.13 11.40
C ILE A 294 -1.50 -2.23 11.98
N ALA A 295 -2.67 -2.24 11.36
CA ALA A 295 -3.84 -1.44 11.76
C ALA A 295 -5.14 -2.25 11.61
N LYS A 296 -6.26 -1.70 12.10
CA LYS A 296 -7.56 -2.39 12.04
C LYS A 296 -8.03 -2.63 10.60
N THR A 297 -7.67 -1.72 9.71
CA THR A 297 -7.99 -1.76 8.28
C THR A 297 -6.71 -1.64 7.47
N ALA A 298 -6.70 -2.22 6.26
CA ALA A 298 -5.57 -2.11 5.35
C ALA A 298 -5.41 -0.67 4.85
N LEU A 299 -6.52 0.05 4.64
CA LEU A 299 -6.54 1.48 4.31
C LEU A 299 -5.79 2.33 5.35
N GLU A 300 -6.01 2.09 6.64
CA GLU A 300 -5.27 2.79 7.68
C GLU A 300 -3.78 2.44 7.66
N ALA A 301 -3.45 1.16 7.52
CA ALA A 301 -2.05 0.72 7.48
C ALA A 301 -1.29 1.37 6.32
N ASP A 302 -1.90 1.43 5.13
CA ASP A 302 -1.35 2.00 3.90
C ASP A 302 -1.18 3.53 3.99
N GLY A 303 -2.16 4.23 4.55
CA GLY A 303 -2.00 5.67 4.80
C GLY A 303 -0.89 5.98 5.80
N TRP A 304 -0.78 5.17 6.86
CA TRP A 304 0.22 5.36 7.91
C TRP A 304 1.63 5.02 7.47
N ASP A 305 1.83 3.94 6.71
CA ASP A 305 3.18 3.53 6.31
C ASP A 305 3.88 4.63 5.49
N THR A 306 3.15 5.33 4.63
CA THR A 306 3.65 6.39 3.78
C THR A 306 3.93 7.65 4.61
N GLY A 307 3.02 8.04 5.50
CA GLY A 307 3.24 9.16 6.42
C GLY A 307 4.47 8.97 7.29
N LEU A 308 4.64 7.77 7.86
CA LEU A 308 5.81 7.40 8.67
C LEU A 308 7.09 7.33 7.80
N MET A 309 6.98 6.85 6.57
CA MET A 309 8.08 6.85 5.61
C MET A 309 8.56 8.27 5.31
N VAL A 310 7.67 9.25 5.17
CA VAL A 310 8.06 10.66 4.93
C VAL A 310 8.71 11.29 6.17
N LEU A 311 8.23 10.95 7.37
CA LEU A 311 8.75 11.50 8.63
C LEU A 311 10.19 11.05 8.95
N GLY A 312 10.57 9.85 8.50
CA GLY A 312 11.84 9.21 8.85
C GLY A 312 11.85 8.60 10.25
N THR A 313 12.88 7.79 10.54
CA THR A 313 12.90 6.84 11.66
C THR A 313 12.56 7.44 13.03
N GLU A 314 13.22 8.52 13.43
CA GLU A 314 13.08 9.09 14.78
C GLU A 314 11.67 9.69 15.00
N LYS A 315 11.21 10.53 14.07
CA LYS A 315 9.88 11.15 14.15
C LYS A 315 8.77 10.12 14.01
N ALA A 316 8.94 9.16 13.10
CA ALA A 316 8.00 8.07 12.90
C ALA A 316 7.84 7.21 14.16
N LEU A 317 8.95 6.77 14.77
CA LEU A 317 8.90 5.95 15.99
C LEU A 317 8.25 6.72 17.15
N LYS A 318 8.63 7.98 17.35
CA LYS A 318 8.03 8.83 18.39
C LYS A 318 6.53 8.98 18.21
N LEU A 319 6.05 9.27 17.00
CA LEU A 319 4.62 9.39 16.71
C LEU A 319 3.90 8.05 16.92
N ALA A 320 4.48 6.95 16.44
CA ALA A 320 3.91 5.62 16.58
C ALA A 320 3.74 5.21 18.04
N GLU A 321 4.72 5.51 18.90
CA GLU A 321 4.63 5.26 20.35
C GLU A 321 3.55 6.13 21.01
N GLN A 322 3.49 7.41 20.68
CA GLN A 322 2.48 8.34 21.20
C GLN A 322 1.05 7.90 20.85
N GLN A 323 0.86 7.33 19.65
CA GLN A 323 -0.44 6.85 19.19
C GLN A 323 -0.67 5.36 19.46
N SER A 324 0.25 4.69 20.17
CA SER A 324 0.17 3.24 20.46
C SER A 324 -0.05 2.39 19.20
N MET A 325 0.63 2.73 18.11
CA MET A 325 0.54 2.04 16.83
C MET A 325 1.45 0.81 16.80
N ALA A 326 1.04 -0.24 16.08
CA ALA A 326 1.90 -1.37 15.76
C ALA A 326 2.73 -1.06 14.51
N VAL A 327 3.96 -0.60 14.73
CA VAL A 327 4.91 -0.21 13.66
C VAL A 327 6.23 -0.97 13.77
N TYR A 328 6.77 -1.36 12.61
CA TYR A 328 8.09 -1.94 12.40
C TYR A 328 8.84 -1.15 11.32
N LEU A 329 9.99 -0.57 11.66
CA LEU A 329 10.79 0.28 10.78
C LEU A 329 12.14 -0.38 10.51
N ILE A 330 12.63 -0.25 9.28
CA ILE A 330 13.99 -0.68 8.91
C ILE A 330 14.77 0.51 8.37
N THR A 331 15.92 0.78 8.98
CA THR A 331 16.80 1.91 8.66
C THR A 331 18.13 1.40 8.15
N LYS A 332 18.67 2.05 7.11
CA LYS A 332 20.02 1.79 6.62
C LYS A 332 21.05 2.44 7.54
N THR A 333 22.06 1.69 7.96
CA THR A 333 23.19 2.16 8.76
C THR A 333 24.51 1.82 8.07
N ASP A 334 25.63 2.33 8.58
CA ASP A 334 26.96 2.02 8.03
C ASP A 334 27.31 0.52 8.13
N LYS A 335 26.64 -0.19 9.04
CA LYS A 335 26.83 -1.64 9.29
C LYS A 335 25.79 -2.51 8.57
N GLY A 336 24.89 -1.92 7.77
CA GLY A 336 23.85 -2.65 7.04
C GLY A 336 22.46 -2.08 7.31
N TYR A 337 21.59 -2.89 7.90
CA TYR A 337 20.21 -2.51 8.21
C TYR A 337 19.89 -2.81 9.66
N GLU A 338 19.24 -1.85 10.31
CA GLU A 338 18.75 -2.00 11.69
C GLU A 338 17.23 -1.89 11.69
N ALA A 339 16.59 -2.78 12.42
CA ALA A 339 15.15 -2.77 12.60
C ALA A 339 14.78 -2.32 14.01
N VAL A 340 13.80 -1.43 14.08
CA VAL A 340 13.19 -0.98 15.34
C VAL A 340 11.69 -1.19 15.26
N MET A 341 11.06 -1.52 16.38
CA MET A 341 9.62 -1.76 16.42
C MET A 341 9.02 -1.24 17.71
N THR A 342 7.78 -0.79 17.61
CA THR A 342 6.95 -0.41 18.77
C THR A 342 6.61 -1.64 19.64
N PRO A 343 6.32 -1.44 20.94
CA PRO A 343 5.83 -2.52 21.80
C PRO A 343 4.58 -3.24 21.26
N GLN A 344 3.66 -2.49 20.64
CA GLN A 344 2.40 -3.01 20.09
C GLN A 344 2.66 -3.97 18.92
N PHE A 345 3.70 -3.74 18.12
CA PHE A 345 4.06 -4.65 17.02
C PHE A 345 4.46 -6.04 17.51
N LYS A 346 5.10 -6.13 18.69
CA LYS A 346 5.60 -7.41 19.24
C LYS A 346 4.48 -8.42 19.47
N ALA A 347 3.27 -7.97 19.75
CA ALA A 347 2.11 -8.85 19.96
C ALA A 347 1.71 -9.66 18.71
N PHE A 348 2.15 -9.22 17.53
CA PHE A 348 1.86 -9.89 16.25
C PHE A 348 2.96 -10.83 15.79
N LEU A 349 4.16 -10.75 16.38
CA LEU A 349 5.31 -11.56 15.96
C LEU A 349 5.06 -13.05 16.21
N LEU A 350 5.39 -13.85 15.20
CA LEU A 350 5.51 -15.30 15.33
C LEU A 350 6.96 -15.64 15.73
N PRO A 351 7.16 -16.74 16.50
CA PRO A 351 8.51 -17.23 16.80
C PRO A 351 9.32 -17.48 15.52
N GLU A 352 10.62 -17.15 15.56
CA GLU A 352 11.56 -17.59 14.54
C GLU A 352 11.58 -19.13 14.51
N GLN A 353 11.57 -19.71 13.30
CA GLN A 353 11.64 -21.15 13.08
C GLN A 353 13.06 -21.58 12.76
#